data_AF-A0A1X0KHZ2-F1
#
_entry.id   AF-A0A1X0KHZ2-F1
#
_cell.length_a   1.000
_cell.length_b   1.000
_cell.length_c   1.000
_cell.angle_alpha   90.00
_cell.angle_beta   90.00
_cell.angle_gamma   90.00
#
_symmetry.space_group_name_H-M   'P 1'
#
loop_
_entity.id
_entity.type
_entity.pdbx_description
1 polymer ?
#
loop_
_entity_poly.entity_id
_entity_poly.type
_entity_poly.pdbx_seq_one_letter_code
_entity_poly.pdbx_strand_id
1 'polypeptide(L)'
;MNWTTVAGSLATCVITVAATPVPAAHAKNGDTHVIGEGIEQTLDCNDATLLVNGTRNNVTALGNCYAVTVMGSSNTVVADSVSHDITVYGYDQTVFYHNGAPFLWDRGRELGMTNRLQQVPG
;
A
#
# COMPACT_ATOMS: atom_id res chain seq x y z
N MET A 1 -53.66 -48.84 18.15
CA MET A 1 -54.01 -47.75 17.22
C MET A 1 -52.74 -47.46 16.44
N ASN A 2 -52.70 -47.94 15.19
CA ASN A 2 -51.49 -48.07 14.39
C ASN A 2 -51.27 -46.78 13.60
N TRP A 3 -50.18 -46.07 13.85
CA TRP A 3 -49.81 -44.89 13.06
C TRP A 3 -48.53 -45.21 12.30
N THR A 4 -48.69 -45.61 11.05
CA THR A 4 -47.66 -45.55 10.02
C THR A 4 -47.65 -44.12 9.48
N THR A 5 -46.49 -43.45 9.50
CA THR A 5 -46.35 -42.16 8.82
C THR A 5 -45.02 -42.10 8.08
N VAL A 6 -45.17 -41.79 6.79
CA VAL A 6 -44.25 -41.84 5.66
C VAL A 6 -42.94 -41.08 5.92
N ALA A 7 -41.80 -41.75 5.71
CA ALA A 7 -40.50 -41.09 5.58
C ALA A 7 -40.38 -40.46 4.18
N GLY A 8 -40.58 -39.15 4.09
CA GLY A 8 -40.32 -38.39 2.87
C GLY A 8 -38.82 -38.13 2.72
N SER A 9 -38.23 -38.58 1.62
CA SER A 9 -36.84 -38.36 1.27
C SER A 9 -36.56 -36.87 1.11
N LEU A 10 -35.74 -36.29 2.00
CA LEU A 10 -35.21 -34.94 1.82
C LEU A 10 -34.15 -34.99 0.71
N ALA A 11 -34.53 -34.58 -0.50
CA ALA A 11 -33.59 -34.36 -1.58
C ALA A 11 -32.68 -33.16 -1.22
N THR A 12 -31.46 -33.45 -0.79
CA THR A 12 -30.41 -32.47 -0.54
C THR A 12 -29.92 -31.91 -1.88
N CYS A 13 -30.38 -30.72 -2.26
CA CYS A 13 -29.76 -29.96 -3.34
C CYS A 13 -28.39 -29.48 -2.87
N VAL A 14 -27.33 -30.15 -3.32
CA VAL A 14 -25.94 -29.72 -3.12
C VAL A 14 -25.69 -28.54 -4.06
N ILE A 15 -25.75 -27.32 -3.54
CA ILE A 15 -25.38 -26.11 -4.28
C ILE A 15 -23.85 -26.07 -4.29
N THR A 16 -23.23 -26.49 -5.39
CA THR A 16 -21.80 -26.31 -5.62
C THR A 16 -21.53 -24.84 -5.92
N VAL A 17 -21.15 -24.08 -4.90
CA VAL A 17 -20.58 -22.74 -5.11
C VAL A 17 -19.20 -22.93 -5.73
N ALA A 18 -19.12 -22.83 -7.05
CA ALA A 18 -17.85 -22.74 -7.74
C ALA A 18 -17.19 -21.42 -7.33
N ALA A 19 -16.25 -21.48 -6.39
CA ALA A 19 -15.38 -20.36 -6.06
C ALA A 19 -14.48 -20.10 -7.27
N THR A 20 -14.91 -19.24 -8.18
CA THR A 20 -14.03 -18.70 -9.22
C THR A 20 -12.96 -17.88 -8.52
N PRO A 21 -11.65 -18.14 -8.73
CA PRO A 21 -10.61 -17.31 -8.16
C PRO A 21 -10.80 -15.88 -8.65
N VAL A 22 -10.98 -14.95 -7.72
CA VAL A 22 -11.06 -13.53 -8.03
C VAL A 22 -9.71 -13.16 -8.66
N PRO A 23 -9.67 -12.54 -9.85
CA PRO A 23 -8.42 -12.08 -10.43
C PRO A 23 -7.74 -11.17 -9.41
N ALA A 24 -6.53 -11.52 -9.01
CA ALA A 24 -5.76 -10.67 -8.13
C ALA A 24 -5.45 -9.39 -8.92
N ALA A 25 -6.04 -8.27 -8.49
CA ALA A 25 -5.78 -6.96 -9.06
C ALA A 25 -4.40 -6.50 -8.59
N HIS A 26 -3.36 -7.00 -9.24
CA HIS A 26 -2.01 -6.50 -9.07
C HIS A 26 -1.81 -5.29 -9.98
N ALA A 27 -1.21 -4.24 -9.44
CA ALA A 27 -0.66 -3.18 -10.29
C ALA A 27 0.33 -3.76 -11.29
N LYS A 28 0.50 -3.09 -12.43
CA LYS A 28 1.27 -3.62 -13.58
C LYS A 28 2.70 -4.06 -13.23
N ASN A 29 3.32 -3.46 -12.21
CA ASN A 29 4.64 -3.81 -11.68
C ASN A 29 4.61 -4.36 -10.24
N GLY A 30 3.44 -4.61 -9.65
CA GLY A 30 3.31 -5.06 -8.26
C GLY A 30 3.66 -3.95 -7.27
N ASP A 31 2.66 -3.14 -6.90
CA ASP A 31 2.86 -2.09 -5.90
C ASP A 31 3.30 -2.70 -4.57
N THR A 32 4.25 -2.04 -3.91
CA THR A 32 4.77 -2.48 -2.63
C THR A 32 4.12 -1.69 -1.51
N HIS A 33 3.53 -2.40 -0.54
CA HIS A 33 2.86 -1.80 0.60
C HIS A 33 3.63 -2.09 1.88
N VAL A 34 4.07 -1.04 2.56
CA VAL A 34 4.63 -1.11 3.92
C VAL A 34 3.58 -0.56 4.87
N ILE A 35 2.90 -1.44 5.61
CA ILE A 35 1.78 -1.06 6.48
C ILE A 35 2.05 -1.54 7.90
N GLY A 36 2.10 -0.61 8.85
CA GLY A 36 2.24 -0.93 10.27
C GLY A 36 2.88 0.18 11.09
N GLU A 37 3.51 -0.21 12.19
CA GLU A 37 4.16 0.72 13.11
C GLU A 37 5.59 0.26 13.41
N GLY A 38 6.54 1.20 13.38
CA GLY A 38 7.94 0.93 13.73
C GLY A 38 8.63 -0.05 12.79
N ILE A 39 8.14 -0.18 11.55
CA ILE A 39 8.75 -1.07 10.56
C ILE A 39 10.01 -0.43 10.02
N GLU A 40 11.09 -1.20 9.95
CA GLU A 40 12.31 -0.84 9.23
C GLU A 40 12.48 -1.82 8.08
N GLN A 41 12.47 -1.31 6.84
CA GLN A 41 12.50 -2.15 5.66
C GLN A 41 13.31 -1.52 4.53
N THR A 42 14.11 -2.34 3.86
CA THR A 42 14.71 -2.01 2.57
C THR A 42 14.04 -2.85 1.48
N LEU A 43 13.67 -2.23 0.37
CA LEU A 43 12.98 -2.88 -0.74
C LEU A 43 13.39 -2.25 -2.08
N ASP A 44 13.19 -2.98 -3.17
CA ASP A 44 13.39 -2.48 -4.53
C ASP A 44 12.03 -2.15 -5.17
N CYS A 45 11.89 -0.90 -5.61
CA CYS A 45 10.65 -0.40 -6.20
C CYS A 45 10.33 -1.00 -7.57
N ASN A 46 11.32 -1.44 -8.37
CA ASN A 46 11.08 -2.06 -9.69
C ASN A 46 10.10 -1.28 -10.61
N ASP A 47 10.23 0.05 -10.68
CA ASP A 47 9.31 0.92 -11.43
C ASP A 47 7.83 0.78 -11.02
N ALA A 48 7.56 0.35 -9.79
CA ALA A 48 6.24 0.25 -9.20
C ALA A 48 5.96 1.41 -8.22
N THR A 49 4.73 1.46 -7.69
CA THR A 49 4.37 2.41 -6.65
C THR A 49 4.75 1.84 -5.28
N LEU A 50 5.36 2.69 -4.45
CA LEU A 50 5.58 2.40 -3.04
C LEU A 50 4.53 3.11 -2.19
N LEU A 51 3.79 2.36 -1.39
CA LEU A 51 2.82 2.87 -0.44
C LEU A 51 3.29 2.58 1.00
N VAL A 52 3.55 3.63 1.77
CA VAL A 52 3.92 3.54 3.18
C VAL A 52 2.79 4.08 4.03
N ASN A 53 2.23 3.25 4.91
CA ASN A 53 1.11 3.62 5.76
C ASN A 53 1.33 3.22 7.21
N GLY A 54 1.16 4.18 8.12
CA GLY A 54 1.12 3.95 9.55
C GLY A 54 2.03 4.92 10.29
N THR A 55 2.76 4.41 11.29
CA THR A 55 3.46 5.27 12.25
C THR A 55 4.91 4.88 12.43
N ARG A 56 5.83 5.85 12.36
CA ARG A 56 7.27 5.62 12.64
C ARG A 56 7.89 4.51 11.79
N ASN A 57 7.44 4.33 10.55
CA ASN A 57 8.08 3.40 9.63
C ASN A 57 9.29 4.07 8.97
N ASN A 58 10.39 3.34 8.81
CA ASN A 58 11.59 3.76 8.12
C ASN A 58 11.83 2.87 6.91
N VAL A 59 11.67 3.42 5.70
CA VAL A 59 11.71 2.66 4.45
C VAL A 59 12.83 3.18 3.56
N THR A 60 13.73 2.29 3.18
CA THR A 60 14.73 2.55 2.13
C THR A 60 14.26 1.90 0.83
N ALA A 61 14.00 2.71 -0.18
CA ALA A 61 13.46 2.32 -1.47
C ALA A 61 14.56 2.39 -2.54
N LEU A 62 15.03 1.23 -2.95
CA LEU A 62 16.07 1.06 -3.95
C LEU A 62 15.50 1.12 -5.36
N GLY A 63 16.33 1.50 -6.32
CA GLY A 63 15.96 1.57 -7.73
C GLY A 63 15.01 2.74 -8.03
N ASN A 64 14.29 2.66 -9.16
CA ASN A 64 13.32 3.68 -9.52
C ASN A 64 11.93 3.31 -8.99
N CYS A 65 11.34 4.20 -8.20
CA CYS A 65 9.92 4.16 -7.88
C CYS A 65 9.16 4.98 -8.92
N TYR A 66 8.06 4.44 -9.44
CA TYR A 66 7.16 5.24 -10.28
C TYR A 66 6.57 6.37 -9.43
N ALA A 67 5.95 6.02 -8.31
CA ALA A 67 5.39 6.97 -7.35
C ALA A 67 5.64 6.51 -5.91
N VAL A 68 5.64 7.47 -4.98
CA VAL A 68 5.74 7.21 -3.54
C VAL A 68 4.57 7.88 -2.82
N THR A 69 3.75 7.08 -2.16
CA THR A 69 2.65 7.58 -1.31
C THR A 69 2.95 7.28 0.15
N VAL A 70 2.92 8.30 1.00
CA VAL A 70 3.14 8.17 2.44
C VAL A 70 1.91 8.64 3.20
N MET A 71 1.46 7.85 4.18
CA MET A 71 0.27 8.11 4.97
C MET A 71 0.51 7.83 6.46
N GLY A 72 -0.12 8.63 7.33
CA GLY A 72 -0.10 8.43 8.78
C GLY A 72 0.75 9.48 9.51
N SER A 73 1.69 9.05 10.34
CA SER A 73 2.54 9.98 11.12
C SER A 73 3.99 9.53 11.30
N SER A 74 4.93 10.48 11.24
CA SER A 74 6.34 10.25 11.59
C SER A 74 7.03 9.14 10.76
N ASN A 75 6.60 8.87 9.53
CA ASN A 75 7.32 7.92 8.67
C ASN A 75 8.49 8.62 7.97
N THR A 76 9.55 7.86 7.74
CA THR A 76 10.73 8.27 6.99
C THR A 76 10.87 7.37 5.77
N VAL A 77 11.01 7.97 4.59
CA VAL A 77 11.26 7.26 3.34
C VAL A 77 12.50 7.86 2.68
N VAL A 78 13.45 7.01 2.29
CA VAL A 78 14.63 7.38 1.52
C VAL A 78 14.58 6.61 0.21
N ALA A 79 14.44 7.30 -0.93
CA ALA A 79 14.31 6.70 -2.24
C ALA A 79 15.51 7.04 -3.16
N ASP A 80 15.99 6.06 -3.91
CA ASP A 80 17.07 6.27 -4.89
C ASP A 80 16.62 7.17 -6.05
N SER A 81 15.44 6.90 -6.62
CA SER A 81 14.86 7.68 -7.71
C SER A 81 13.33 7.63 -7.68
N VAL A 82 12.68 8.76 -7.99
CA VAL A 82 11.22 8.81 -8.17
C VAL A 82 10.90 9.54 -9.47
N SER A 83 10.14 8.89 -10.37
CA SER A 83 9.94 9.40 -11.73
C SER A 83 8.62 10.14 -11.96
N HIS A 84 7.56 9.89 -11.16
CA HIS A 84 6.24 10.48 -11.37
C HIS A 84 5.84 11.47 -10.27
N ASP A 85 5.52 10.97 -9.07
CA ASP A 85 5.04 11.81 -7.97
C ASP A 85 5.43 11.28 -6.59
N ILE A 86 5.50 12.21 -5.65
CA ILE A 86 5.58 11.93 -4.23
C ILE A 86 4.38 12.60 -3.58
N THR A 87 3.48 11.77 -3.06
CA THR A 87 2.25 12.22 -2.42
C THR A 87 2.28 11.89 -0.93
N VAL A 88 2.11 12.91 -0.10
CA VAL A 88 2.21 12.78 1.36
C VAL A 88 0.91 13.23 2.01
N TYR A 89 0.34 12.32 2.80
CA TYR A 89 -0.83 12.53 3.64
C TYR A 89 -0.43 12.39 5.12
N GLY A 90 -0.91 13.29 5.96
CA GLY A 90 -0.63 13.28 7.40
C GLY A 90 0.46 14.27 7.80
N TYR A 91 1.14 13.98 8.91
CA TYR A 91 2.08 14.91 9.57
C TYR A 91 3.42 14.25 9.91
N ASP A 92 4.46 15.09 10.05
CA ASP A 92 5.82 14.69 10.43
C ASP A 92 6.43 13.64 9.49
N GLN A 93 6.00 13.64 8.23
CA GLN A 93 6.54 12.74 7.23
C GLN A 93 7.86 13.30 6.70
N THR A 94 8.86 12.44 6.57
CA THR A 94 10.15 12.79 5.95
C THR A 94 10.35 11.92 4.72
N VAL A 95 10.42 12.54 3.55
CA VAL A 95 10.70 11.85 2.28
C VAL A 95 11.94 12.48 1.64
N PHE A 96 13.00 11.70 1.57
CA PHE A 96 14.21 12.02 0.84
C PHE A 96 14.25 11.22 -0.46
N TYR A 97 14.67 11.87 -1.54
CA TYR A 97 14.91 11.21 -2.81
C TYR A 97 16.20 11.72 -3.44
N HIS A 98 16.98 10.83 -4.05
CA HIS A 98 18.25 11.22 -4.66
C HIS A 98 18.07 11.73 -6.10
N ASN A 99 17.35 10.97 -6.92
CA ASN A 99 17.20 11.24 -8.35
C ASN A 99 15.73 11.41 -8.79
N GLY A 100 15.56 11.91 -10.00
CA GLY A 100 14.25 12.16 -10.61
C GLY A 100 13.75 13.59 -10.43
N ALA A 101 12.57 13.86 -10.99
CA ALA A 101 11.90 15.15 -10.93
C ALA A 101 10.39 14.94 -10.66
N PRO A 102 10.03 14.31 -9.53
CA PRO A 102 8.64 13.99 -9.24
C PRO A 102 7.84 15.26 -8.93
N PHE A 103 6.55 15.21 -9.21
CA PHE A 103 5.63 16.19 -8.65
C PHE A 103 5.50 15.98 -7.13
N LEU A 104 5.62 17.04 -6.34
CA LEU A 104 5.52 16.96 -4.88
C LEU A 104 4.14 17.42 -4.39
N TRP A 105 3.31 16.47 -3.96
CA TRP A 105 2.03 16.75 -3.30
C TRP A 105 2.13 16.54 -1.79
N ASP A 106 2.26 17.64 -1.06
CA ASP A 106 2.14 17.63 0.40
C ASP A 106 0.71 18.05 0.79
N ARG A 107 -0.17 17.05 0.92
CA ARG A 107 -1.57 17.25 1.33
C ARG A 107 -1.67 17.56 2.82
N GLY A 108 -0.67 17.20 3.61
CA GLY A 108 -0.59 17.57 5.01
C GLY A 108 -0.58 19.09 5.21
N ARG A 109 0.16 19.80 4.35
CA ARG A 109 0.26 21.26 4.40
C ARG A 109 -1.06 21.99 4.20
N GLU A 110 -2.00 21.41 3.45
CA GLU A 110 -3.36 21.96 3.26
C GLU A 110 -4.16 22.04 4.57
N LEU A 111 -3.78 21.22 5.56
CA LEU A 111 -4.39 21.13 6.88
C LEU A 111 -3.49 21.70 7.99
N GLY A 112 -2.42 22.42 7.63
CA GLY A 112 -1.46 22.99 8.57
C GLY A 112 -0.50 21.97 9.21
N MET A 113 -0.41 20.76 8.67
CA MET A 113 0.57 19.75 9.10
C MET A 113 1.91 19.99 8.38
N THR A 114 3.01 19.77 9.10
CA THR A 114 4.37 19.96 8.57
C THR A 114 4.98 18.63 8.13
N ASN A 115 5.44 18.58 6.88
CA ASN A 115 6.18 17.46 6.30
C ASN A 115 7.47 17.98 5.65
N ARG A 116 8.44 17.08 5.45
CA ARG A 116 9.71 17.38 4.77
C ARG A 116 9.87 16.50 3.55
N LEU A 117 9.71 17.08 2.37
CA LEU A 117 9.96 16.42 1.09
C LEU A 117 11.15 17.15 0.46
N GLN A 118 12.27 16.47 0.27
CA GLN A 118 13.49 17.12 -0.21
C GLN A 118 14.31 16.19 -1.10
N GLN A 119 14.79 16.73 -2.22
CA GLN A 119 15.86 16.09 -2.96
C GLN A 119 17.18 16.23 -2.19
N VAL A 120 17.95 15.15 -2.12
CA VAL A 120 19.25 15.11 -1.44
C VAL A 120 20.33 14.60 -2.40
N PRO A 121 21.57 15.09 -2.32
CA PRO A 121 22.68 14.52 -3.09
C PRO A 121 22.82 13.02 -2.80
N GLY A 122 23.01 12.22 -3.85
CA GLY A 122 23.34 10.79 -3.77
C GLY A 122 24.84 10.54 -3.80
#